data_AF-A0A097CRP4-F1
#
_entry.id   AF-A0A097CRP4-F1
#
_cell.length_a   1.000
_cell.length_b   1.000
_cell.length_c   1.000
_cell.angle_alpha   90.00
_cell.angle_beta   90.00
_cell.angle_gamma   90.00
#
_symmetry.space_group_name_H-M   'P 1'
#
loop_
_entity.id
_entity.type
_entity.pdbx_description
1 polymer ?
#
loop_
_entity_poly.entity_id
_entity_poly.type
_entity_poly.pdbx_seq_one_letter_code
_entity_poly.pdbx_strand_id
1 'polypeptide(L)'
;MRSRYAAFAVGDPDYLLHSWHSSTRPARLRLDPGQRWTGLEVVATEQGGLFDSTGTVQFRAHYRDGAGAGSMTERSRFVREDGRWVYLDVDRP
;
A
#
# COMPACT_ATOMS: atom_id res chain seq x y z
N MET A 1 -0.63 -5.67 2.33
CA MET A 1 -0.39 -4.29 2.80
C MET A 1 0.93 -4.08 3.54
N ARG A 2 1.22 -4.74 4.69
CA ARG A 2 2.44 -4.48 5.50
C ARG A 2 3.75 -4.49 4.71
N SER A 3 3.92 -5.44 3.78
CA SER A 3 5.12 -5.51 2.93
C SER A 3 5.26 -4.30 1.99
N ARG A 4 4.15 -3.81 1.42
CA ARG A 4 4.16 -2.58 0.60
C ARG A 4 4.55 -1.37 1.42
N TYR A 5 4.03 -1.25 2.65
CA TYR A 5 4.44 -0.19 3.56
C TYR A 5 5.95 -0.24 3.86
N ALA A 6 6.51 -1.43 4.10
CA ALA A 6 7.95 -1.58 4.30
C ALA A 6 8.74 -1.11 3.07
N ALA A 7 8.29 -1.45 1.85
CA ALA A 7 8.89 -0.97 0.61
C ALA A 7 8.84 0.57 0.47
N PHE A 8 7.73 1.21 0.88
CA PHE A 8 7.67 2.67 0.99
C PHE A 8 8.68 3.22 2.00
N ALA A 9 8.83 2.57 3.16
CA ALA A 9 9.72 3.01 4.22
C ALA A 9 11.21 2.88 3.88
N VAL A 10 11.60 1.82 3.15
CA VAL A 10 12.99 1.60 2.72
C VAL A 10 13.32 2.23 1.36
N GLY A 11 12.31 2.76 0.65
CA GLY A 11 12.50 3.40 -0.65
C GLY A 11 12.68 2.42 -1.81
N ASP A 12 11.93 1.32 -1.83
CA ASP A 12 11.97 0.28 -2.88
C ASP A 12 10.78 0.42 -3.86
N PRO A 13 10.91 1.24 -4.92
CA PRO A 13 9.85 1.42 -5.92
C PRO A 13 9.63 0.16 -6.77
N ASP A 14 10.64 -0.68 -6.95
CA ASP A 14 10.53 -1.88 -7.76
C ASP A 14 9.61 -2.90 -7.08
N TYR A 15 9.76 -3.12 -5.78
CA TYR A 15 8.82 -3.96 -5.02
C TYR A 15 7.38 -3.43 -5.10
N LEU A 16 7.20 -2.12 -5.04
CA LEU A 16 5.89 -1.49 -5.15
C LEU A 16 5.26 -1.69 -6.53
N LEU A 17 6.06 -1.64 -7.59
CA LEU A 17 5.62 -1.91 -8.96
C LEU A 17 5.32 -3.40 -9.19
N HIS A 18 6.11 -4.31 -8.62
CA HIS A 18 5.88 -5.75 -8.74
C HIS A 18 4.64 -6.25 -7.97
N SER A 19 4.32 -5.59 -6.86
CA SER A 19 3.14 -5.90 -6.04
C SER A 19 1.91 -5.07 -6.40
N TRP A 20 1.91 -4.41 -7.56
CA TRP A 20 0.80 -3.66 -8.11
C TRP A 20 0.06 -4.48 -9.17
N HIS A 21 -1.26 -4.40 -9.21
CA HIS A 21 -2.08 -5.03 -10.22
C HIS A 21 -1.74 -4.50 -11.62
N SER A 22 -1.68 -5.41 -12.59
CA SER A 22 -1.26 -5.14 -13.97
C SER A 22 -2.04 -3.99 -14.64
N SER A 23 -3.35 -3.87 -14.36
CA SER A 23 -4.22 -2.88 -15.00
C SER A 23 -4.12 -1.46 -14.43
N THR A 24 -3.67 -1.29 -13.19
CA THR A 24 -3.63 0.02 -12.49
C THR A 24 -2.21 0.48 -12.18
N ARG A 25 -1.20 -0.35 -12.49
CA ARG A 25 0.20 -0.08 -12.22
C ARG A 25 0.69 1.14 -13.01
N PRO A 26 1.24 2.17 -12.36
CA PRO A 26 1.84 3.28 -13.07
C PRO A 26 3.13 2.85 -13.81
N ALA A 27 3.42 3.49 -14.94
CA ALA A 27 4.64 3.19 -15.71
C ALA A 27 5.93 3.54 -14.96
N ARG A 28 5.88 4.54 -14.05
CA ARG A 28 6.98 4.94 -13.18
C ARG A 28 6.41 5.32 -11.82
N LEU A 29 7.10 4.91 -10.76
CA LEU A 29 6.80 5.31 -9.40
C LEU A 29 8.00 6.08 -8.83
N ARG A 30 7.78 7.33 -8.43
CA ARG A 30 8.79 8.13 -7.72
C ARG A 30 8.35 8.30 -6.28
N LEU A 31 9.20 7.87 -5.37
CA LEU A 31 9.03 8.13 -3.95
C LEU A 31 9.66 9.48 -3.61
N ASP A 32 9.04 10.21 -2.70
CA ASP A 32 9.59 11.46 -2.19
C ASP A 32 10.68 11.15 -1.15
N PRO A 33 11.96 11.49 -1.42
CA PRO A 33 13.05 11.26 -0.46
C PRO A 33 12.92 12.11 0.82
N GLY A 34 12.13 13.19 0.78
CA GLY A 34 11.81 14.01 1.95
C GLY A 34 10.77 13.35 2.87
N GLN A 35 10.01 12.37 2.36
CA GLN A 35 8.98 11.67 3.10
C GLN A 35 9.55 10.43 3.79
N ARG A 36 9.54 10.42 5.13
CA ARG A 36 9.93 9.26 5.94
C ARG A 36 8.73 8.64 6.62
N TRP A 37 8.49 7.36 6.34
CA TRP A 37 7.44 6.59 6.99
C TRP A 37 7.90 6.13 8.37
N THR A 38 7.11 6.40 9.41
CA THR A 38 7.48 6.15 10.82
C THR A 38 6.58 5.15 11.53
N GLY A 39 5.37 4.90 11.03
CA GLY A 39 4.52 3.84 11.54
C GLY A 39 3.42 3.42 10.58
N LEU A 40 2.94 2.19 10.75
CA LEU A 40 1.76 1.65 10.08
C LEU A 40 0.82 1.06 11.13
N GLU A 41 -0.42 1.48 11.08
CA GLU A 41 -1.52 0.94 11.86
C GLU A 41 -2.54 0.32 10.91
N VAL A 42 -2.83 -0.97 11.07
CA VAL A 42 -3.92 -1.62 10.32
C VAL A 42 -5.19 -1.46 11.15
N VAL A 43 -6.13 -0.68 10.64
CA VAL A 43 -7.39 -0.32 11.31
C VAL A 43 -8.42 -1.42 11.12
N ALA A 44 -8.56 -1.91 9.88
CA ALA A 44 -9.50 -2.97 9.55
C ALA A 44 -9.00 -3.78 8.35
N THR A 45 -9.42 -5.04 8.29
CA THR A 45 -9.22 -5.92 7.14
C THR A 45 -10.52 -6.63 6.83
N GLU A 46 -10.93 -6.62 5.58
CA GLU A 46 -12.12 -7.31 5.08
C GLU A 46 -11.69 -8.29 3.99
N GLN A 47 -12.20 -9.53 4.04
CA GLN A 47 -11.78 -10.63 3.15
C GLN A 47 -10.24 -10.85 3.22
N GLY A 48 -9.62 -11.36 2.15
CA GLY A 48 -8.18 -11.64 2.12
C GLY A 48 -7.78 -12.99 2.75
N GLY A 49 -8.75 -13.87 3.00
CA GLY A 49 -8.53 -15.24 3.45
C GLY A 49 -8.00 -16.17 2.35
N LEU A 50 -7.74 -17.43 2.71
CA LEU A 50 -7.15 -18.42 1.81
C LEU A 50 -7.98 -18.67 0.54
N PHE A 51 -9.30 -18.52 0.65
CA PHE A 51 -10.28 -18.77 -0.41
C PHE A 51 -10.77 -17.49 -1.09
N ASP A 52 -10.35 -16.32 -0.61
CA ASP A 52 -10.76 -15.06 -1.20
C ASP A 52 -9.87 -14.70 -2.40
N SER A 53 -10.50 -14.13 -3.42
CA SER A 53 -9.82 -13.52 -4.57
C SER A 53 -9.66 -12.00 -4.43
N THR A 54 -10.37 -11.39 -3.48
CA THR A 54 -10.37 -9.95 -3.19
C THR A 54 -10.18 -9.71 -1.70
N GLY A 55 -9.61 -8.57 -1.35
CA GLY A 55 -9.38 -8.19 0.03
C GLY A 55 -9.25 -6.68 0.17
N THR A 56 -9.70 -6.14 1.28
CA THR A 56 -9.56 -4.71 1.57
C THR A 56 -8.82 -4.52 2.88
N VAL A 57 -7.90 -3.55 2.92
CA VAL A 57 -7.15 -3.20 4.12
C VAL A 57 -7.29 -1.70 4.35
N GLN A 58 -7.92 -1.33 5.46
CA GLN A 58 -7.92 0.02 5.97
C GLN A 58 -6.74 0.21 6.91
N PHE A 59 -5.94 1.23 6.67
CA PHE A 59 -4.75 1.51 7.47
C PHE A 59 -4.55 3.01 7.66
N ARG A 60 -3.80 3.34 8.70
CA ARG A 60 -3.24 4.66 8.94
C ARG A 60 -1.72 4.56 8.88
N ALA A 61 -1.10 5.30 7.98
CA ALA A 61 0.35 5.36 7.83
C ALA A 61 0.85 6.71 8.34
N HIS A 62 1.77 6.68 9.29
CA HIS A 62 2.40 7.84 9.89
C HIS A 62 3.71 8.15 9.16
N TYR A 63 3.96 9.44 8.99
CA TYR A 63 5.13 9.92 8.28
C TYR A 63 5.70 11.19 8.92
N ARG A 64 6.92 11.53 8.52
CA ARG A 64 7.54 12.83 8.75
C ARG A 64 8.09 13.37 7.43
N ASP A 65 7.95 14.67 7.20
CA ASP A 65 8.51 15.40 6.07
C ASP A 65 9.02 16.79 6.51
N GLY A 66 9.29 17.66 5.54
CA GLY A 66 9.73 19.04 5.78
C GLY A 66 8.70 19.93 6.49
N ALA A 67 7.41 19.57 6.48
CA ALA A 67 6.35 20.27 7.19
C ALA A 67 6.13 19.73 8.61
N GLY A 68 6.58 18.50 8.90
CA GLY A 68 6.57 17.92 10.25
C GLY A 68 6.05 16.49 10.27
N ALA A 69 5.47 16.09 11.40
CA ALA A 69 4.84 14.78 11.54
C ALA A 69 3.40 14.82 11.02
N GLY A 70 3.03 13.81 10.23
CA GLY A 70 1.70 13.66 9.67
C GLY A 70 1.24 12.20 9.66
N SER A 71 0.01 12.00 9.21
CA SER A 71 -0.53 10.67 8.96
C SER A 71 -1.52 10.71 7.81
N MET A 72 -1.60 9.62 7.06
CA MET A 72 -2.66 9.40 6.09
C MET A 72 -3.46 8.17 6.45
N THR A 73 -4.77 8.21 6.18
CA THR A 73 -5.66 7.06 6.33
C THR A 73 -6.18 6.68 4.95
N GLU A 74 -6.05 5.42 4.60
CA GLU A 74 -6.51 4.89 3.31
C GLU A 74 -7.18 3.53 3.51
N ARG A 75 -8.14 3.22 2.65
CA ARG A 75 -8.72 1.89 2.46
C ARG A 75 -8.29 1.36 1.10
N SER A 76 -7.34 0.43 1.06
CA SER A 76 -6.80 -0.12 -0.19
C SER A 76 -7.42 -1.48 -0.52
N ARG A 77 -7.71 -1.70 -1.79
CA ARG A 77 -8.18 -2.98 -2.34
C ARG A 77 -7.01 -3.79 -2.90
N PHE A 78 -7.09 -5.09 -2.69
CA PHE A 78 -6.15 -6.09 -3.15
C PHE A 78 -6.91 -7.19 -3.88
N VAL A 79 -6.27 -7.76 -4.90
CA VAL A 79 -6.79 -8.92 -5.63
C VAL A 79 -5.72 -9.98 -5.73
N ARG A 80 -6.14 -11.23 -5.88
CA ARG A 80 -5.24 -12.36 -6.08
C ARG A 80 -5.06 -12.63 -7.57
N GLU A 81 -3.94 -12.19 -8.13
CA GLU A 81 -3.54 -12.39 -9.53
C GLU A 81 -2.39 -13.40 -9.55
N ASP A 82 -2.44 -14.44 -10.38
CA ASP A 82 -1.40 -15.49 -10.45
C ASP A 82 -1.01 -16.09 -9.09
N GLY A 83 -1.99 -16.25 -8.19
CA GLY A 83 -1.78 -16.81 -6.86
C GLY A 83 -1.16 -15.85 -5.83
N ARG A 84 -0.80 -14.61 -6.22
CA ARG A 84 -0.23 -13.58 -5.32
C ARG A 84 -1.20 -12.41 -5.10
N TRP A 85 -1.15 -11.83 -3.91
CA TRP A 85 -1.91 -10.61 -3.60
C TRP A 85 -1.22 -9.38 -4.18
N VAL A 86 -1.93 -8.64 -5.03
CA VAL A 86 -1.46 -7.40 -5.65
C VAL A 86 -2.40 -6.25 -5.29
N TYR A 87 -1.84 -5.05 -5.15
CA TYR A 87 -2.58 -3.81 -4.89
C TYR A 87 -3.35 -3.42 -6.14
N LEU A 88 -4.68 -3.30 -6.04
CA LEU A 88 -5.52 -2.88 -7.13
C LEU A 88 -5.60 -1.35 -7.16
N ASP A 89 -6.21 -0.75 -6.14
CA ASP A 89 -6.37 0.69 -6.03
C ASP A 89 -6.82 1.09 -4.61
N VAL A 90 -7.05 2.39 -4.43
CA VAL A 90 -7.71 2.95 -3.26
C VAL A 90 -9.22 2.89 -3.46
N ASP A 91 -9.92 2.37 -2.46
CA ASP A 91 -11.37 2.50 -2.40
C ASP A 91 -11.71 3.95 -2.01
N ARG A 92 -12.21 4.71 -2.99
CA ARG A 92 -12.74 6.06 -2.75
C ARG A 92 -14.26 5.95 -2.62
N PRO A 93 -14.87 6.51 -1.57
CA PRO A 93 -16.33 6.62 -1.49
C PRO A 93 -16.90 7.45 -2.63
#